data_AF-A0AB40C5H4-F1
#
_entry.id   AF-A0AB40C5H4-F1
#
_cell.length_a   1.000
_cell.length_b   1.000
_cell.length_c   1.000
_cell.angle_alpha   90.00
_cell.angle_beta   90.00
_cell.angle_gamma   90.00
#
_symmetry.space_group_name_H-M   'P 1'
#
loop_
_entity.id
_entity.type
_entity.pdbx_description
1 polymer ?
#
loop_
_entity_poly.entity_id
_entity_poly.type
_entity_poly.pdbx_seq_one_letter_code
_entity_poly.pdbx_strand_id
1 'polypeptide(L)'
;MPGMYYRDIPPVQNHLSFLKEHVIYKEAITIKYPLVLSEIHQTYRIVYIKDVILPGVLDEVTIASPSAIIPANNATVVLLLKDDTSFIQELFARMKSPSISDESKRNLDKWAKNLYLASMCYGRTVP
;
A
#
# COMPACT_ATOMS: atom_id res chain seq x y z
N MET A 1 -49.21 -11.92 8.97
CA MET A 1 -48.05 -12.31 8.14
C MET A 1 -47.43 -11.04 7.55
N PRO A 2 -46.22 -10.64 7.94
CA PRO A 2 -45.38 -9.85 7.03
C PRO A 2 -43.93 -10.35 7.05
N GLY A 3 -43.58 -11.21 6.10
CA GLY A 3 -42.19 -11.52 5.75
C GLY A 3 -41.74 -10.57 4.66
N MET A 4 -41.34 -9.35 5.03
CA MET A 4 -40.77 -8.39 4.08
C MET A 4 -39.25 -8.53 4.06
N TYR A 5 -38.74 -8.98 2.92
CA TYR A 5 -37.44 -8.65 2.35
C TYR A 5 -36.30 -8.44 3.36
N TYR A 6 -35.80 -9.53 3.95
CA TYR A 6 -34.36 -9.57 4.25
C TYR A 6 -33.66 -9.61 2.89
N ARG A 7 -33.44 -8.43 2.31
CA ARG A 7 -32.49 -8.21 1.22
C ARG A 7 -31.24 -8.98 1.59
N ASP A 8 -30.80 -9.91 0.75
CA ASP A 8 -29.58 -10.69 0.94
C ASP A 8 -28.45 -9.74 1.35
N ILE A 9 -28.19 -9.66 2.66
CA ILE A 9 -27.10 -8.87 3.19
C ILE A 9 -25.86 -9.66 2.78
N PRO A 10 -24.97 -9.10 1.95
CA PRO A 10 -23.72 -9.78 1.64
C PRO A 10 -23.07 -10.21 2.95
N PRO A 11 -22.52 -11.42 3.05
CA PRO A 11 -21.88 -11.86 4.29
C PRO A 11 -20.90 -10.79 4.73
N VAL A 12 -21.01 -10.38 6.01
CA VAL A 12 -20.14 -9.34 6.59
C VAL A 12 -18.70 -9.78 6.38
N GLN A 13 -18.02 -9.19 5.41
CA GLN A 13 -16.62 -9.50 5.15
C GLN A 13 -15.82 -8.98 6.33
N ASN A 14 -15.07 -9.88 6.97
CA ASN A 14 -14.19 -9.50 8.07
C ASN A 14 -12.89 -8.88 7.52
N HIS A 15 -13.01 -7.65 7.02
CA HIS A 15 -11.91 -6.87 6.47
C HIS A 15 -10.75 -6.72 7.46
N LEU A 16 -11.02 -6.67 8.77
CA LEU A 16 -9.97 -6.58 9.80
C LEU A 16 -9.12 -7.86 9.86
N SER A 17 -9.75 -9.04 9.84
CA SER A 17 -9.02 -10.31 9.77
C SER A 17 -8.23 -10.41 8.47
N PHE A 18 -8.84 -10.03 7.34
CA PHE A 18 -8.14 -9.99 6.05
C PHE A 18 -6.88 -9.10 6.11
N LEU A 19 -7.02 -7.88 6.62
CA LEU A 19 -5.92 -6.93 6.73
C LEU A 19 -4.79 -7.43 7.64
N LYS A 20 -5.13 -8.20 8.70
CA LYS A 20 -4.13 -8.77 9.61
C LYS A 20 -3.42 -9.99 9.04
N GLU A 21 -4.14 -10.84 8.30
CA GLU A 21 -3.65 -12.16 7.88
C GLU A 21 -3.02 -12.15 6.48
N HIS A 22 -3.50 -11.29 5.59
CA HIS A 22 -3.18 -11.36 4.16
C HIS A 22 -2.32 -10.21 3.66
N VAL A 23 -2.15 -9.16 4.47
CA VAL A 23 -1.36 -7.99 4.10
C VAL A 23 0.08 -8.20 4.53
N ILE A 24 0.95 -8.22 3.53
CA ILE A 24 2.38 -8.40 3.75
C ILE A 24 3.08 -7.13 3.34
N TYR A 25 3.79 -6.50 4.28
CA TYR A 25 4.76 -5.46 3.96
C TYR A 25 6.01 -6.14 3.40
N LYS A 26 6.31 -5.92 2.10
CA LYS A 26 7.53 -6.43 1.48
C LYS A 26 8.63 -5.40 1.54
N GLU A 27 9.70 -5.76 2.21
CA GLU A 27 10.88 -4.92 2.35
C GLU A 27 12.08 -5.56 1.64
N ALA A 28 12.60 -4.91 0.60
CA ALA A 28 13.86 -5.27 -0.04
C ALA A 28 15.03 -4.46 0.54
N ILE A 29 14.75 -3.31 1.16
CA ILE A 29 15.70 -2.41 1.83
C ILE A 29 15.06 -1.90 3.09
N THR A 30 15.75 -2.00 4.22
CA THR A 30 15.24 -1.58 5.53
C THR A 30 14.94 -0.08 5.56
N ILE A 31 13.69 0.27 5.81
CA ILE A 31 13.23 1.63 6.07
C ILE A 31 13.35 1.89 7.57
N LYS A 32 14.33 2.70 7.97
CA LYS A 32 14.64 2.97 9.38
C LYS A 32 13.66 3.90 10.07
N TYR A 33 13.00 4.78 9.30
CA TYR A 33 12.15 5.83 9.85
C TYR A 33 10.70 5.34 10.04
N PRO A 34 10.19 5.30 11.29
CA PRO A 34 8.81 4.87 11.54
C PRO A 34 7.75 5.76 10.87
N LEU A 35 8.07 7.04 10.67
CA LEU A 35 7.20 7.98 9.97
C LEU A 35 6.95 7.53 8.52
N VAL A 36 7.98 7.07 7.80
CA VAL A 36 7.85 6.56 6.43
C VAL A 36 6.93 5.33 6.39
N LEU A 37 7.10 4.42 7.35
CA LEU A 37 6.25 3.23 7.47
C LEU A 37 4.79 3.62 7.79
N SER A 38 4.57 4.65 8.59
CA SER A 38 3.24 5.16 8.91
C SER A 38 2.52 5.66 7.65
N GLU A 39 3.20 6.47 6.83
CA GLU A 39 2.65 6.99 5.56
C GLU A 39 2.29 5.86 4.59
N ILE A 40 3.18 4.88 4.43
CA ILE A 40 2.96 3.68 3.59
C ILE A 40 1.72 2.90 4.04
N HIS A 41 1.59 2.63 5.35
CA HIS A 41 0.44 1.93 5.88
C HIS A 41 -0.85 2.75 5.75
N GLN A 42 -0.77 4.06 5.90
CA GLN A 42 -1.92 4.94 5.73
C GLN A 42 -2.39 4.94 4.27
N THR A 43 -1.48 5.08 3.31
CA THR A 43 -1.80 4.98 1.87
C THR A 43 -2.50 3.67 1.56
N TYR A 44 -1.97 2.54 2.05
CA TYR A 44 -2.59 1.23 1.84
C TYR A 44 -4.01 1.15 2.42
N ARG A 45 -4.24 1.63 3.64
CA ARG A 45 -5.56 1.62 4.28
C ARG A 45 -6.57 2.46 3.52
N ILE A 46 -6.18 3.66 3.07
CA ILE A 46 -7.04 4.55 2.30
C ILE A 46 -7.42 3.90 0.96
N VAL A 47 -6.44 3.35 0.24
CA VAL A 47 -6.66 2.63 -1.02
C VAL A 47 -7.59 1.44 -0.80
N TYR A 48 -7.36 0.62 0.24
CA TYR A 48 -8.21 -0.53 0.55
C TYR A 48 -9.66 -0.12 0.86
N ILE A 49 -9.87 0.90 1.69
CA ILE A 49 -11.22 1.41 2.00
C ILE A 49 -11.91 1.89 0.71
N LYS A 50 -11.19 2.66 -0.11
CA LYS A 50 -11.72 3.25 -1.35
C LYS A 50 -12.08 2.19 -2.40
N ASP A 51 -11.17 1.24 -2.65
CA ASP A 51 -11.27 0.31 -3.77
C ASP A 51 -11.94 -1.03 -3.41
N VAL A 52 -11.91 -1.45 -2.14
CA VAL A 52 -12.44 -2.75 -1.68
C VAL A 52 -13.71 -2.60 -0.85
N ILE A 53 -13.74 -1.67 0.10
CA ILE A 53 -14.89 -1.55 1.03
C ILE A 53 -16.02 -0.71 0.44
N LEU A 54 -15.70 0.41 -0.22
CA LEU A 54 -16.68 1.39 -0.70
C LEU A 54 -16.79 1.53 -2.24
N PRO A 55 -16.46 0.53 -3.08
CA PRO A 55 -16.53 0.71 -4.53
C PRO A 55 -17.97 1.07 -4.95
N GLY A 56 -18.12 2.20 -5.63
CA GLY A 56 -19.40 2.68 -6.16
C GLY A 56 -20.39 3.26 -5.14
N VAL A 57 -19.99 3.42 -3.87
CA VAL A 57 -20.85 3.95 -2.80
C VAL A 57 -20.54 5.43 -2.47
N LEU A 58 -19.31 5.87 -2.73
CA LEU A 58 -18.85 7.22 -2.41
C LEU A 58 -19.35 8.26 -3.42
N ASP A 59 -19.79 9.41 -2.92
CA ASP A 59 -20.03 10.60 -3.73
C ASP A 59 -18.72 11.30 -4.14
N GLU A 60 -18.77 12.19 -5.14
CA GLU A 60 -17.59 12.91 -5.63
C GLU A 60 -16.85 13.67 -4.52
N VAL A 61 -17.58 14.19 -3.53
CA VAL A 61 -17.02 14.93 -2.39
C VAL A 61 -16.19 14.02 -1.48
N THR A 62 -16.65 12.80 -1.24
CA THR A 62 -15.93 11.83 -0.40
C THR A 62 -14.76 11.19 -1.15
N ILE A 63 -14.83 11.07 -2.48
CA ILE A 63 -13.72 10.62 -3.35
C ILE A 63 -12.58 11.67 -3.40
N ALA A 64 -12.89 12.96 -3.25
CA ALA A 64 -11.89 14.03 -3.29
C ALA A 64 -10.85 13.94 -2.15
N SER A 65 -11.24 13.40 -0.98
CA SER A 65 -10.35 13.29 0.19
C SER A 65 -9.18 12.30 -0.04
N PRO A 66 -9.41 11.02 -0.41
CA PRO A 66 -8.33 10.11 -0.84
C PRO A 66 -7.46 10.67 -1.97
N SER A 67 -8.06 11.41 -2.89
CA SER A 67 -7.38 11.99 -4.07
C SER A 67 -6.37 13.08 -3.69
N ALA A 68 -6.53 13.73 -2.54
CA ALA A 68 -5.57 14.66 -1.99
C ALA A 68 -4.56 13.98 -1.04
N ILE A 69 -5.01 13.00 -0.24
CA ILE A 69 -4.18 12.38 0.81
C ILE A 69 -3.14 11.42 0.22
N ILE A 70 -3.53 10.54 -0.73
CA ILE A 70 -2.59 9.55 -1.29
C ILE A 70 -1.36 10.21 -1.93
N PRO A 71 -1.50 11.23 -2.80
CA PRO A 71 -0.33 11.92 -3.34
C PRO A 71 0.50 12.65 -2.28
N ALA A 72 -0.13 13.20 -1.24
CA ALA A 72 0.56 13.88 -0.15
C ALA A 72 1.42 12.91 0.69
N ASN A 73 0.89 11.72 1.01
CA ASN A 73 1.62 10.67 1.69
C ASN A 73 2.81 10.18 0.85
N ASN A 74 2.60 9.97 -0.45
CA ASN A 74 3.67 9.57 -1.37
C ASN A 74 4.77 10.62 -1.45
N ALA A 75 4.40 11.90 -1.53
CA ALA A 75 5.36 13.00 -1.50
C ALA A 75 6.14 13.03 -0.18
N THR A 76 5.47 12.75 0.95
CA THR A 76 6.10 12.68 2.28
C THR A 76 7.09 11.52 2.37
N VAL A 77 6.73 10.32 1.87
CA VAL A 77 7.65 9.16 1.79
C VAL A 77 8.91 9.52 0.99
N VAL A 78 8.75 10.10 -0.19
CA VAL A 78 9.89 10.52 -1.03
C VAL A 78 10.71 11.61 -0.33
N LEU A 79 10.06 12.58 0.31
CA LEU A 79 10.72 13.67 1.03
C LEU A 79 11.58 13.15 2.20
N LEU A 80 11.08 12.18 2.94
CA LEU A 80 11.80 11.60 4.09
C LEU A 80 12.96 10.69 3.65
N LEU A 81 12.86 10.04 2.48
CA LEU A 81 13.89 9.12 1.99
C LEU A 81 14.96 9.81 1.12
N LYS A 82 14.64 10.92 0.46
CA LYS A 82 15.59 11.59 -0.47
C LYS A 82 16.87 12.06 0.22
N ASP A 83 16.80 12.39 1.51
CA ASP A 83 17.92 12.90 2.30
C ASP A 83 18.63 11.77 3.08
N ASP A 84 18.06 10.55 3.10
CA ASP A 84 18.71 9.36 3.66
C ASP A 84 19.74 8.81 2.68
N THR A 85 20.95 9.36 2.75
CA THR A 85 22.08 8.93 1.93
C THR A 85 22.40 7.44 2.12
N SER A 86 22.20 6.89 3.32
CA SER A 86 22.48 5.48 3.61
C SER A 86 21.52 4.56 2.85
N PHE A 87 20.23 4.91 2.87
CA PHE A 87 19.19 4.22 2.12
C PHE A 87 19.44 4.26 0.61
N ILE A 88 19.77 5.45 0.07
CA ILE A 88 20.04 5.63 -1.35
C ILE A 88 21.26 4.83 -1.81
N GLN A 89 22.33 4.84 -1.02
CA GLN A 89 23.53 4.06 -1.31
C GLN A 89 23.24 2.56 -1.30
N GLU A 90 22.50 2.06 -0.32
CA GLU A 90 22.11 0.65 -0.23
C GLU A 90 21.24 0.23 -1.43
N LEU A 91 20.30 1.09 -1.86
CA LEU A 91 19.48 0.88 -3.05
C LEU A 91 20.34 0.72 -4.31
N PHE A 92 21.22 1.68 -4.58
CA PHE A 92 22.07 1.60 -5.75
C PHE A 92 23.08 0.45 -5.68
N ALA A 93 23.59 0.13 -4.50
CA ALA A 93 24.49 -1.01 -4.31
C ALA A 93 23.79 -2.33 -4.65
N ARG A 94 22.55 -2.54 -4.17
CA ARG A 94 21.76 -3.74 -4.53
C ARG A 94 21.44 -3.79 -6.03
N MET A 95 21.03 -2.67 -6.62
CA MET A 95 20.71 -2.60 -8.06
C MET A 95 21.92 -2.88 -8.98
N LYS A 96 23.11 -2.45 -8.56
CA LYS A 96 24.36 -2.59 -9.33
C LYS A 96 25.15 -3.85 -8.97
N SER A 97 24.64 -4.69 -8.06
CA SER A 97 25.36 -5.90 -7.65
C SER A 97 25.56 -6.84 -8.83
N PRO A 98 26.80 -7.22 -9.16
CA PRO A 98 27.08 -8.13 -10.28
C PRO A 98 26.58 -9.56 -10.05
N SER A 99 26.22 -9.90 -8.80
CA SER A 99 25.67 -11.21 -8.43
C SER A 99 24.13 -11.24 -8.36
N ILE A 100 23.45 -10.13 -8.68
CA ILE A 100 21.98 -10.12 -8.66
C ILE A 100 21.42 -10.97 -9.81
N SER A 101 20.53 -11.91 -9.48
CA SER A 101 19.80 -12.65 -10.51
C SER A 101 18.79 -11.73 -11.21
N ASP A 102 18.43 -12.05 -12.46
CA ASP A 102 17.42 -11.29 -13.20
C ASP A 102 16.07 -11.23 -12.47
N GLU A 103 15.71 -12.29 -11.75
CA GLU A 103 14.48 -12.31 -10.94
C GLU A 103 14.56 -11.35 -9.75
N SER A 104 15.67 -11.38 -9.00
CA SER A 104 15.88 -10.46 -7.88
C SER A 104 15.93 -9.01 -8.34
N LYS A 105 16.50 -8.74 -9.52
CA LYS A 105 16.51 -7.41 -10.13
C LYS A 105 15.10 -6.93 -10.47
N ARG A 106 14.28 -7.76 -11.12
CA ARG A 106 12.86 -7.45 -11.39
C ARG A 106 12.07 -7.22 -10.10
N ASN A 107 12.32 -8.00 -9.06
CA ASN A 107 11.67 -7.84 -7.76
C ASN A 107 12.08 -6.53 -7.09
N LEU A 108 13.35 -6.14 -7.17
CA LEU A 108 13.86 -4.87 -6.65
C LEU A 108 13.29 -3.67 -7.41
N ASP A 109 13.20 -3.75 -8.74
CA ASP A 109 12.58 -2.70 -9.56
C ASP A 109 11.10 -2.53 -9.21
N LYS A 110 10.37 -3.65 -9.04
CA LYS A 110 8.97 -3.62 -8.61
C LYS A 110 8.82 -3.02 -7.22
N TRP A 111 9.71 -3.41 -6.29
CA TRP A 111 9.74 -2.87 -4.94
C TRP A 111 10.00 -1.35 -4.95
N ALA A 112 10.97 -0.86 -5.72
CA ALA A 112 11.30 0.56 -5.79
C ALA A 112 10.15 1.39 -6.38
N LYS A 113 9.47 0.88 -7.41
CA LYS A 113 8.24 1.50 -7.96
C LYS A 113 7.12 1.56 -6.92
N ASN A 114 6.90 0.48 -6.19
CA ASN A 114 5.88 0.44 -5.15
C ASN A 114 6.20 1.39 -3.99
N LEU A 115 7.48 1.58 -3.67
CA LEU A 115 7.91 2.51 -2.62
C LEU A 115 7.60 3.95 -3.00
N TYR A 116 7.87 4.33 -4.25
CA TYR A 116 7.52 5.65 -4.79
C TYR A 116 6.02 5.93 -4.71
N LEU A 117 5.19 4.90 -4.91
CA LEU A 117 3.73 5.00 -4.81
C LEU A 117 3.20 4.81 -3.39
N ALA A 118 4.08 4.59 -2.40
CA ALA A 118 3.75 4.13 -1.05
C ALA A 118 2.81 2.90 -1.02
N SER A 119 2.86 2.08 -2.08
CA SER A 119 2.03 0.90 -2.33
C SER A 119 2.78 -0.40 -1.99
N MET A 120 3.46 -0.40 -0.85
CA MET A 120 4.34 -1.48 -0.42
C MET A 120 3.62 -2.64 0.26
N CYS A 121 2.38 -2.39 0.67
CA CYS A 121 1.47 -3.38 1.20
C CYS A 121 0.61 -3.91 0.04
N TYR A 122 0.57 -5.22 -0.11
CA TYR A 122 -0.32 -5.91 -1.04
C TYR A 122 -1.00 -7.06 -0.30
N GLY A 123 -2.30 -7.25 -0.56
CA GLY A 123 -3.00 -8.47 -0.18
C GLY A 123 -2.75 -9.53 -1.24
N ARG A 124 -2.36 -10.74 -0.87
CA ARG A 124 -2.48 -11.89 -1.78
C ARG A 124 -3.98 -12.11 -1.94
N THR A 125 -4.51 -11.84 -3.14
CA THR A 125 -5.94 -11.91 -3.51
C THR A 125 -6.84 -10.96 -2.71
N VAL A 126 -7.49 -10.03 -3.42
CA VAL A 126 -8.61 -9.25 -2.88
C VAL A 126 -9.72 -10.24 -2.52
N PRO A 127 -10.36 -10.15 -1.33
CA PRO A 127 -11.45 -11.03 -0.95
C PRO A 127 -12.72 -10.76 -1.77
#